data_AF-M6KFJ5-F1
#
_entry.id   AF-M6KFJ5-F1
#
_cell.length_a   1.000
_cell.length_b   1.000
_cell.length_c   1.000
_cell.angle_alpha   90.00
_cell.angle_beta   90.00
_cell.angle_gamma   90.00
#
_symmetry.space_group_name_H-M   'P 1'
#
loop_
_entity.id
_entity.type
_entity.pdbx_description
1 polymer ?
#
loop_
_entity_poly.entity_id
_entity_poly.type
_entity_poly.pdbx_seq_one_letter_code
_entity_poly.pdbx_strand_id
1 'polypeptide(L)' 'MKKGDFFGEMALFRAMPRTATAKAILDCRLAVIESRQQLERFLVKNPDFSAKMVRILADRLAHTDEILGSKLEE' A
#
# COMPACT_ATOMS: atom_id res chain seq x y z
N MET A 1 -2.62 10.31 -1.91
CA MET A 1 -1.51 9.56 -2.55
C MET A 1 -0.70 10.51 -3.41
N LYS A 2 0.62 10.35 -3.44
CA LYS A 2 1.57 11.18 -4.20
C LYS A 2 2.53 10.30 -5.02
N LYS A 3 3.35 10.95 -5.86
CA LYS A 3 4.38 10.27 -6.65
C LYS A 3 5.28 9.42 -5.75
N GLY A 4 5.44 8.15 -6.12
CA GLY A 4 6.27 7.18 -5.40
C GLY A 4 5.56 6.46 -4.25
N ASP A 5 4.27 6.67 -4.06
CA ASP A 5 3.42 5.80 -3.24
C ASP A 5 3.03 4.53 -4.01
N PHE A 6 2.50 3.55 -3.29
CA PHE A 6 1.91 2.32 -3.83
C PHE A 6 0.55 2.05 -3.17
N PHE A 7 -0.27 1.22 -3.80
CA PHE A 7 -1.56 0.78 -3.28
C PHE A 7 -1.93 -0.59 -3.86
N GLY A 8 -2.92 -1.24 -3.25
CA GLY A 8 -3.41 -2.53 -3.71
C GLY A 8 -2.50 -3.70 -3.31
N GLU A 9 -1.53 -3.46 -2.45
CA GLU A 9 -0.64 -4.47 -1.90
C GLU A 9 -1.39 -5.53 -1.08
N MET A 10 -2.50 -5.14 -0.44
CA MET A 10 -3.33 -6.02 0.39
C MET A 10 -3.81 -7.27 -0.36
N ALA A 11 -4.22 -7.12 -1.62
CA ALA A 11 -4.70 -8.25 -2.41
C ALA A 11 -3.59 -9.29 -2.66
N LEU A 12 -2.35 -8.82 -2.86
CA LEU A 12 -1.20 -9.68 -3.12
C LEU A 12 -0.66 -10.32 -1.83
N PHE A 13 -0.53 -9.54 -0.76
CA PHE A 13 0.01 -10.03 0.51
C PHE A 13 -0.96 -10.96 1.25
N ARG A 14 -2.25 -10.59 1.30
CA ARG A 14 -3.26 -11.36 2.05
C ARG A 14 -3.95 -12.44 1.21
N ALA A 15 -3.67 -12.50 -0.10
CA ALA A 15 -4.35 -13.40 -1.04
C ALA A 15 -5.88 -13.26 -0.96
N MET A 16 -6.37 -12.01 -0.96
CA MET A 16 -7.80 -11.69 -0.85
C MET A 16 -8.26 -10.79 -2.01
N PRO A 17 -9.56 -10.76 -2.32
CA PRO A 17 -10.12 -9.81 -3.29
C PRO A 17 -9.81 -8.34 -2.93
N ARG A 18 -9.93 -7.46 -3.93
CA ARG A 18 -9.80 -6.01 -3.74
C ARG A 18 -10.85 -5.52 -2.74
N THR A 19 -10.41 -4.85 -1.69
CA THR A 19 -11.27 -4.32 -0.62
C THR A 19 -11.64 -2.85 -0.81
N ALA A 20 -11.00 -2.16 -1.74
CA ALA A 20 -11.21 -0.73 -2.01
C ALA A 20 -11.01 -0.41 -3.49
N THR A 21 -11.63 0.68 -3.93
CA THR A 21 -11.48 1.24 -5.28
C THR A 21 -10.50 2.41 -5.25
N ALA A 22 -9.60 2.47 -6.23
CA ALA A 22 -8.74 3.62 -6.47
C ALA A 22 -9.08 4.23 -7.84
N LYS A 23 -9.28 5.54 -7.88
CA LYS A 23 -9.57 6.30 -9.11
C LYS A 23 -8.54 7.41 -9.27
N ALA A 24 -8.01 7.56 -10.49
CA ALA A 24 -7.14 8.69 -10.80
C ALA A 24 -7.95 9.99 -10.76
N ILE A 25 -7.47 10.98 -10.01
CA ILE A 25 -8.06 12.33 -9.95
C ILE A 25 -7.45 13.22 -11.05
N LEU A 26 -6.19 12.95 -11.41
CA LEU A 26 -5.42 13.62 -12.44
C LEU A 26 -4.66 12.58 -13.26
N ASP A 27 -4.16 12.97 -14.43
CA ASP A 27 -3.29 12.13 -15.26
C ASP A 27 -2.09 11.63 -14.47
N CYS A 28 -1.93 10.31 -14.42
CA CYS A 28 -0.86 9.65 -13.69
C CYS A 28 -0.29 8.48 -14.48
N ARG A 29 0.97 8.14 -14.21
CA ARG A 29 1.62 6.93 -14.72
C ARG A 29 1.90 6.00 -13.55
N LEU A 30 1.55 4.74 -13.71
CA LEU A 30 1.72 3.70 -12.70
C LEU A 30 2.58 2.56 -13.25
N ALA A 31 3.45 2.02 -12.41
CA ALA A 31 4.06 0.73 -12.65
C ALA A 31 3.17 -0.36 -12.04
N VAL A 32 2.94 -1.45 -12.78
CA VAL A 32 2.01 -2.50 -12.36
C VAL A 32 2.77 -3.72 -11.87
N ILE A 33 2.36 -4.26 -10.73
CA ILE A 33 2.78 -5.55 -10.21
C ILE A 33 1.57 -6.49 -10.25
N GLU A 34 1.63 -7.51 -11.11
CA GLU A 34 0.47 -8.35 -11.42
C GLU A 34 0.30 -9.53 -10.46
N SER A 35 1.40 -10.04 -9.89
CA SER A 35 1.38 -11.25 -9.06
C SER A 35 2.19 -11.09 -7.77
N ARG A 36 1.84 -11.93 -6.79
CA ARG A 36 2.58 -12.03 -5.53
C ARG A 36 4.04 -12.40 -5.77
N GLN A 37 4.32 -13.34 -6.68
CA GLN A 37 5.69 -13.73 -6.99
C GLN A 37 6.49 -12.58 -7.64
N GLN A 38 5.84 -11.75 -8.47
CA GLN A 38 6.49 -10.56 -9.00
C GLN A 38 6.80 -9.54 -7.89
N LEU A 39 5.88 -9.33 -6.96
CA LEU A 39 6.10 -8.45 -5.80
C LEU A 39 7.28 -8.95 -4.96
N GLU A 40 7.28 -10.23 -4.59
CA GLU A 40 8.35 -10.84 -3.78
C GLU A 40 9.73 -10.69 -4.45
N ARG A 41 9.83 -11.02 -5.75
CA ARG A 41 11.07 -10.82 -6.51
C ARG A 41 11.49 -9.35 -6.58
N PHE A 42 10.54 -8.44 -6.74
CA PHE A 42 10.82 -7.01 -6.78
C PHE A 42 11.37 -6.52 -5.43
N LEU A 43 10.78 -6.92 -4.31
CA LEU A 43 11.23 -6.53 -2.98
C LEU A 43 12.63 -7.07 -2.64
N VAL A 44 12.93 -8.31 -3.02
CA VAL A 44 14.27 -8.91 -2.84
C VAL A 44 15.33 -8.16 -3.65
N LYS A 45 15.00 -7.74 -4.88
CA LYS A 45 15.94 -7.02 -5.76
C LYS A 45 16.09 -5.54 -5.42
N ASN A 46 15.18 -4.95 -4.64
CA ASN A 46 15.13 -3.52 -4.38
C ASN A 46 14.97 -3.24 -2.87
N PRO A 47 16.02 -3.47 -2.05
CA PRO A 47 15.94 -3.37 -0.59
C PRO A 47 15.56 -1.96 -0.09
N ASP A 48 15.99 -0.90 -0.77
CA ASP A 48 15.61 0.47 -0.41
C ASP A 48 14.10 0.70 -0.56
N PHE A 49 13.49 0.13 -1.61
CA PHE A 49 12.06 0.18 -1.79
C PHE A 49 11.34 -0.63 -0.70
N SER A 50 11.87 -1.80 -0.35
CA SER A 50 11.33 -2.64 0.73
C SER A 50 11.31 -1.88 2.05
N ALA A 51 12.40 -1.21 2.42
CA ALA A 51 12.45 -0.37 3.62
C ALA A 51 11.44 0.79 3.56
N LYS A 52 11.30 1.44 2.40
CA LYS A 52 10.29 2.49 2.18
C LYS A 52 8.86 1.95 2.33
N MET A 53 8.58 0.77 1.80
CA MET A 53 7.27 0.12 1.89
C MET A 53 6.89 -0.17 3.34
N VAL A 54 7.82 -0.70 4.14
CA VAL A 54 7.60 -0.94 5.57
C VAL A 54 7.23 0.36 6.30
N ARG A 55 7.98 1.44 6.08
CA ARG A 55 7.68 2.75 6.69
C ARG A 55 6.28 3.25 6.34
N ILE A 56 5.92 3.23 5.05
CA ILE A 56 4.60 3.68 4.58
C ILE A 56 3.47 2.84 5.18
N LEU A 57 3.64 1.53 5.30
CA LEU A 57 2.63 0.65 5.90
C LEU A 57 2.49 0.90 7.41
N ALA A 58 3.60 1.12 8.12
CA ALA A 58 3.58 1.47 9.55
C ALA A 58 2.86 2.81 9.80
N ASP A 59 3.17 3.84 9.00
CA ASP A 59 2.51 5.14 9.10
C ASP A 59 1.00 5.04 8.83
N ARG A 60 0.60 4.22 7.84
CA ARG A 60 -0.82 3.97 7.54
C ARG A 60 -1.54 3.26 8.68
N LEU A 61 -0.87 2.29 9.32
CA LEU A 61 -1.43 1.57 10.46
C LEU A 61 -1.65 2.51 11.63
N ALA A 62 -0.63 3.27 12.02
CA ALA A 62 -0.71 4.25 13.10
C ALA A 62 -1.83 5.29 12.86
N HIS A 63 -1.93 5.83 11.65
CA HIS A 63 -2.98 6.78 11.30
C HIS A 63 -4.39 6.16 11.36
N THR A 64 -4.52 4.89 10.97
CA THR A 64 -5.80 4.18 11.06
C THR A 64 -6.20 3.95 12.50
N ASP A 65 -5.24 3.59 13.36
CA ASP A 65 -5.47 3.39 14.80
C ASP A 65 -5.90 4.70 15.48
N GLU A 66 -5.29 5.84 15.13
CA GLU A 66 -5.70 7.17 15.60
C GLU A 66 -7.16 7.49 15.23
N ILE A 67 -7.55 7.26 13.97
CA ILE A 67 -8.93 7.50 13.50
C ILE A 67 -9.94 6.60 14.21
N LEU A 68 -9.57 5.34 14.49
CA LEU A 68 -10.43 4.42 15.21
C LEU A 68 -10.58 4.83 16.67
N GLY A 69 -9.50 5.27 17.31
CA GLY A 69 -9.51 5.81 18.67
C GLY A 69 -10.45 7.00 18.82
N SER A 70 -10.33 8.00 17.93
CA SER A 70 -11.19 9.20 17.99
C SER A 70 -12.67 8.88 17.81
N LYS A 71 -13.00 7.86 17.01
CA LYS A 71 -14.39 7.42 16.79
C LYS A 71 -14.99 6.61 17.94
N LEU A 72 -14.17 6.08 18.83
CA LEU A 72 -14.62 5.37 20.03
C LEU A 72 -14.88 6.32 21.20
N GLU A 73 -14.35 7.55 21.13
CA GLU A 73 -14.53 8.62 22.11
C GLU A 73 -15.75 9.53 21.80
N GLU A 74 -16.32 9.43 20.60
CA GLU A 74 -17.61 10.04 20.18
C GLU A 74 -18.82 9.17 20.56
#